data_AF-A0A1M3B6S4-F1
#
_entry.id   AF-A0A1M3B6S4-F1
#
_cell.length_a   1.000
_cell.length_b   1.000
_cell.length_c   1.000
_cell.angle_alpha   90.00
_cell.angle_beta   90.00
_cell.angle_gamma   90.00
#
_symmetry.space_group_name_H-M   'P 1'
#
loop_
_entity.id
_entity.type
_entity.pdbx_description
1 polymer ?
#
loop_
_entity_poly.entity_id
_entity_poly.type
_entity_poly.pdbx_seq_one_letter_code
_entity_poly.pdbx_strand_id
1 'polypeptide(L)'
;MLHRADDVQQVFSLMKRPDLDQVILLTSSASATAVVPLLAKVRGVVSESGGMTSHLAIVAREFNLPCILSAELEESDLEGRRVVLQEDGAIAAAAEPR
;
A
#
# COMPACT_ATOMS: atom_id res chain seq x y z
N MET A 1 8.39 -2.86 -2.48
CA MET A 1 7.92 -2.79 -3.87
C MET A 1 6.47 -2.38 -3.84
N LEU A 2 6.06 -1.38 -4.63
CA LEU A 2 4.67 -0.94 -4.70
C LEU A 2 3.87 -1.93 -5.55
N HIS A 3 2.72 -2.39 -5.06
CA HIS A 3 1.83 -3.28 -5.79
C HIS A 3 0.36 -2.96 -5.55
N ARG A 4 -0.39 -2.85 -6.65
CA ARG A 4 -1.83 -2.61 -6.62
C ARG A 4 -2.64 -3.84 -6.18
N ALA A 5 -3.70 -3.58 -5.42
CA ALA A 5 -4.64 -4.58 -4.90
C ALA A 5 -6.09 -4.05 -4.80
N ASP A 6 -6.74 -3.83 -5.94
CA ASP A 6 -8.13 -3.36 -6.03
C ASP A 6 -9.13 -4.47 -6.33
N ASP A 7 -8.65 -5.61 -6.84
CA ASP A 7 -9.48 -6.77 -7.11
C ASP A 7 -8.98 -8.04 -6.40
N VAL A 8 -9.89 -9.00 -6.29
CA VAL A 8 -9.66 -10.25 -5.56
C VAL A 8 -8.53 -11.08 -6.19
N GLN A 9 -8.36 -11.07 -7.51
CA GLN A 9 -7.28 -11.81 -8.18
C GLN A 9 -5.91 -11.19 -7.88
N GLN A 10 -5.80 -9.86 -7.85
CA GLN A 10 -4.58 -9.17 -7.42
C GLN A 10 -4.23 -9.53 -5.98
N VAL A 11 -5.21 -9.50 -5.08
CA VAL A 11 -5.02 -9.89 -3.67
C VAL A 11 -4.51 -11.33 -3.57
N PHE A 12 -5.16 -12.29 -4.23
CA PHE A 12 -4.72 -13.69 -4.21
C PHE A 12 -3.33 -13.89 -4.83
N SER A 13 -2.99 -13.11 -5.86
CA SER A 13 -1.68 -13.16 -6.50
C SER A 13 -0.60 -12.67 -5.55
N LEU A 14 -0.86 -11.57 -4.83
CA LEU A 14 0.05 -11.05 -3.80
C LEU A 14 0.19 -12.01 -2.63
N MET A 15 -0.90 -12.64 -2.15
CA MET A 15 -0.86 -13.62 -1.06
C MET A 15 0.08 -14.80 -1.30
N LYS A 16 0.35 -15.15 -2.57
CA LYS A 16 1.26 -16.24 -2.96
C LYS A 16 2.72 -15.83 -3.00
N ARG A 17 3.02 -14.53 -2.87
CA ARG A 17 4.40 -14.04 -2.91
C ARG A 17 5.14 -14.37 -1.62
N PRO A 18 6.39 -14.85 -1.72
CA PRO A 18 7.21 -15.11 -0.55
C PRO A 18 7.75 -13.83 0.12
N ASP A 19 7.81 -12.72 -0.62
CA ASP A 19 8.42 -11.43 -0.23
C ASP A 19 7.40 -10.36 0.16
N LEU A 20 6.27 -10.80 0.73
CA LEU A 20 5.13 -9.95 1.07
C LEU A 20 5.49 -8.86 2.09
N ASP A 21 6.44 -9.14 2.99
CA ASP A 21 7.01 -8.23 4.00
C ASP A 21 7.80 -7.05 3.42
N GLN A 22 8.07 -7.07 2.11
CA GLN A 22 8.72 -5.99 1.38
C GLN A 22 7.76 -5.23 0.47
N VAL A 23 6.48 -5.64 0.41
CA VAL A 23 5.46 -5.03 -0.43
C VAL A 23 4.85 -3.82 0.27
N ILE A 24 4.63 -2.75 -0.48
CA ILE A 24 3.76 -1.64 -0.11
C ILE A 24 2.53 -1.79 -0.98
N LEU A 25 1.36 -1.89 -0.35
CA LEU A 25 0.11 -2.02 -1.10
C LEU A 25 -0.36 -0.67 -1.59
N LEU A 26 -0.92 -0.67 -2.79
CA LEU A 26 -1.65 0.45 -3.34
C LEU A 26 -3.10 0.04 -3.60
N THR A 27 -4.04 0.88 -3.20
CA THR A 27 -5.45 0.69 -3.51
C THR A 27 -6.13 2.02 -3.82
N SER A 28 -7.12 1.99 -4.69
CA SER A 28 -7.99 3.13 -4.93
C SER A 28 -9.03 3.32 -3.81
N SER A 29 -9.24 2.34 -2.93
CA SER A 29 -10.34 2.32 -1.94
C SER A 29 -9.88 2.33 -0.48
N ALA A 30 -10.40 3.26 0.30
CA ALA A 30 -10.20 3.31 1.76
C ALA A 30 -11.04 2.31 2.58
N SER A 31 -11.68 1.32 1.94
CA SER A 31 -12.59 0.38 2.62
C SER A 31 -11.89 -0.79 3.31
N ALA A 32 -10.59 -1.03 3.03
CA ALA A 32 -9.78 -2.16 3.52
C ALA A 32 -10.28 -3.57 3.19
N THR A 33 -11.55 -3.77 2.83
CA THR A 33 -12.24 -5.08 2.77
C THR A 33 -11.48 -6.15 2.00
N ALA A 34 -11.01 -5.84 0.80
CA ALA A 34 -10.28 -6.81 -0.03
C ALA A 34 -8.83 -7.03 0.43
N VAL A 35 -8.22 -6.01 1.05
CA VAL A 35 -6.78 -5.98 1.35
C VAL A 35 -6.44 -6.38 2.78
N VAL A 36 -7.42 -6.51 3.70
CA VAL A 36 -7.19 -6.93 5.10
C VAL A 36 -6.25 -8.15 5.23
N PRO A 37 -6.40 -9.24 4.45
CA PRO A 37 -5.52 -10.41 4.58
C PRO A 37 -4.05 -10.10 4.28
N LEU A 38 -3.79 -9.05 3.48
CA LEU A 38 -2.45 -8.60 3.12
C LEU A 38 -1.87 -7.66 4.18
N LEU A 39 -2.70 -6.82 4.83
CA LEU A 39 -2.26 -5.80 5.80
C LEU A 39 -1.42 -6.38 6.95
N ALA A 40 -1.68 -7.61 7.37
CA ALA A 40 -0.92 -8.28 8.42
C ALA A 40 0.52 -8.66 8.02
N LYS A 41 0.84 -8.63 6.72
CA LYS A 41 2.11 -9.13 6.18
C LYS A 41 2.89 -8.09 5.38
N VAL A 42 2.24 -7.05 4.88
CA VAL A 42 2.91 -6.04 4.05
C VAL A 42 3.69 -5.04 4.89
N ARG A 43 4.57 -4.28 4.24
CA ARG A 43 5.40 -3.24 4.87
C ARG A 43 4.68 -1.91 5.05
N GLY A 44 3.67 -1.64 4.23
CA GLY A 44 2.88 -0.42 4.27
C GLY A 44 1.69 -0.50 3.34
N VAL A 45 0.78 0.46 3.47
CA VAL A 45 -0.36 0.63 2.58
C VAL A 45 -0.52 2.09 2.17
N VAL A 46 -0.94 2.28 0.93
CA VAL A 46 -1.20 3.57 0.33
C VAL A 46 -2.58 3.50 -0.30
N SER A 47 -3.39 4.53 -0.10
CA SER A 47 -4.69 4.66 -0.72
C SER A 47 -4.85 5.99 -1.44
N GLU A 48 -5.41 5.95 -2.65
CA GLU A 48 -5.76 7.14 -3.43
C GLU A 48 -7.00 7.86 -2.86
N SER A 49 -7.76 7.18 -2.00
CA SER A 49 -8.94 7.74 -1.33
C SER A 49 -8.87 7.59 0.19
N GLY A 50 -9.74 8.32 0.89
CA GLY A 50 -9.93 8.19 2.33
C GLY A 50 -9.46 9.40 3.13
N GLY A 51 -9.23 9.19 4.42
CA GLY A 51 -8.74 10.17 5.38
C GLY A 51 -8.53 9.54 6.74
N MET A 52 -8.10 10.34 7.73
CA MET A 52 -7.68 9.85 9.05
C MET A 52 -8.70 8.97 9.79
N THR A 53 -9.98 9.11 9.48
CA THR A 53 -11.10 8.36 10.10
C THR A 53 -11.65 7.25 9.20
N SER A 54 -11.03 6.98 8.05
CA SER A 54 -11.46 5.92 7.15
C SER A 54 -11.18 4.53 7.73
N HIS A 55 -11.92 3.54 7.26
CA HIS A 55 -11.77 2.15 7.72
C HIS A 55 -10.32 1.65 7.51
N LEU A 56 -9.73 1.91 6.35
CA LEU A 56 -8.33 1.58 6.10
C LEU A 56 -7.34 2.26 7.06
N ALA A 57 -7.61 3.51 7.46
CA ALA A 57 -6.79 4.23 8.44
C ALA A 57 -6.82 3.54 9.82
N ILE A 58 -8.02 3.15 10.25
CA ILE A 58 -8.26 2.50 11.54
C ILE A 58 -7.58 1.13 11.55
N VAL A 59 -7.85 0.30 10.54
CA VAL A 59 -7.30 -1.05 10.44
C VAL A 59 -5.77 -1.01 10.30
N ALA A 60 -5.20 -0.11 9.50
CA ALA A 60 -3.75 0.01 9.39
C ALA A 60 -3.09 0.33 10.74
N ARG A 61 -3.72 1.18 11.57
CA ARG A 61 -3.23 1.48 12.93
C ARG A 61 -3.32 0.28 13.86
N GLU A 62 -4.37 -0.53 13.76
CA GLU A 62 -4.49 -1.79 14.52
C GLU A 62 -3.36 -2.77 14.20
N PHE A 63 -2.93 -2.82 12.93
CA PHE A 63 -1.79 -3.63 12.48
C PHE A 63 -0.42 -2.96 12.69
N ASN A 64 -0.35 -1.76 13.26
CA ASN A 64 0.87 -0.94 13.33
C ASN A 64 1.56 -0.75 11.97
N LEU A 65 0.75 -0.62 10.91
CA LEU A 65 1.20 -0.53 9.54
C LEU A 65 1.28 0.93 9.09
N PRO A 66 2.42 1.39 8.54
CA PRO A 66 2.52 2.69 7.89
C PRO A 66 1.45 2.83 6.80
N CYS A 67 0.70 3.93 6.85
CA CYS A 67 -0.46 4.16 6.00
C CYS A 67 -0.47 5.60 5.48
N ILE A 68 -0.52 5.76 4.16
CA ILE A 68 -0.77 7.04 3.50
C ILE A 68 -2.15 6.97 2.83
N LEU A 69 -2.95 8.02 3.00
CA LEU A 69 -4.30 8.13 2.45
C LEU A 69 -4.40 9.39 1.62
N SER A 70 -5.32 9.41 0.67
CA SER A 70 -5.47 10.51 -0.30
C SER A 70 -4.16 10.80 -1.04
N ALA A 71 -3.40 9.76 -1.35
CA ALA A 71 -2.17 9.90 -2.11
C ALA A 71 -2.50 10.25 -3.56
N GLU A 72 -1.92 11.35 -4.06
CA GLU A 72 -1.98 11.71 -5.48
C GLU A 72 -0.75 11.14 -6.18
N LEU A 73 -0.95 10.10 -6.99
CA LEU A 73 0.11 9.34 -7.64
C LEU A 73 -0.17 9.21 -9.13
N GLU A 74 0.83 9.48 -9.96
CA GLU A 74 0.82 9.03 -11.35
C GLU A 74 1.32 7.58 -11.39
N GLU A 75 0.42 6.67 -11.00
CA GLU A 75 0.75 5.27 -10.66
C GLU A 75 1.45 4.48 -11.78
N SER A 76 1.19 4.84 -13.04
CA SER A 76 1.71 4.19 -14.24
C SER A 76 3.21 3.91 -14.20
N ASP A 77 3.97 4.77 -13.51
CA ASP A 77 5.43 4.71 -13.44
C ASP A 77 6.00 4.04 -12.19
N LEU A 78 5.18 3.66 -11.20
CA LEU A 78 5.63 3.17 -9.89
C LEU A 78 5.27 1.71 -9.57
N GLU A 79 4.30 1.11 -10.26
CA GLU A 79 3.92 -0.31 -10.07
C GLU A 79 5.15 -1.24 -10.21
N GLY A 80 5.36 -2.12 -9.24
CA GLY A 80 6.49 -3.04 -9.19
C GLY A 80 7.83 -2.41 -8.84
N ARG A 81 7.92 -1.10 -8.62
CA ARG A 81 9.18 -0.44 -8.24
C ARG A 81 9.35 -0.37 -6.73
N ARG A 82 10.60 -0.18 -6.29
CA ARG A 82 10.87 0.21 -4.91
C ARG A 82 10.50 1.68 -4.74
N VAL A 83 9.73 1.97 -3.70
CA VAL A 83 9.32 3.33 -3.35
C VAL A 83 9.61 3.60 -1.88
N VAL A 84 9.79 4.87 -1.56
CA VAL A 84 9.95 5.39 -0.20
C VAL A 84 8.72 6.23 0.13
N LEU A 85 8.11 5.93 1.26
CA LEU A 85 7.04 6.73 1.85
C LEU A 85 7.69 7.81 2.72
N GLN A 86 7.43 9.08 2.40
CA GLN A 86 7.96 10.22 3.14
C GLN A 86 6.98 10.68 4.24
N GLU A 87 7.50 11.40 5.24
CA GLU A 87 6.71 11.87 6.39
C GLU A 87 5.64 12.92 6.01
N ASP A 88 5.83 13.60 4.90
CA ASP A 88 4.90 14.58 4.33
C ASP A 88 3.76 13.93 3.50
N GLY A 89 3.75 12.61 3.38
CA GLY A 89 2.79 11.87 2.57
C GLY A 89 3.21 11.70 1.11
N ALA A 90 4.37 12.22 0.69
CA ALA A 90 4.87 12.03 -0.66
C ALA A 90 5.43 10.61 -0.88
N ILE A 91 5.25 10.10 -2.09
CA ILE A 91 5.73 8.78 -2.50
C ILE A 91 6.70 8.97 -3.65
N ALA A 92 7.96 8.59 -3.42
CA ALA A 92 9.02 8.71 -4.41
C ALA A 92 9.58 7.33 -4.76
N ALA A 93 10.00 7.15 -6.02
CA ALA A 93 10.81 6.00 -6.39
C ALA A 93 12.09 5.98 -5.55
N ALA A 94 12.38 4.83 -4.94
CA ALA A 94 13.63 4.64 -4.24
C ALA A 94 14.76 4.72 -5.28
N ALA A 95 15.62 5.74 -5.18
CA ALA A 95 16.86 5.77 -5.94
C ALA A 95 17.70 4.53 -5.53
N GLU A 96 18.34 3.88 -6.50
CA GLU A 96 19.20 2.74 -6.21
C GLU A 96 20.27 3.14 -5.19
N PRO A 97 20.51 2.33 -4.14
CA PRO A 97 21.60 2.60 -3.23
C PRO A 97 22.91 2.40 -4.01
N ARG A 98 23.70 3.48 -4.11
CA ARG A 98 25.06 3.47 -4.67
C ARG A 98 26.00 2.59 -3.86
#